data_AF-A0A821F8C2-F1
#
_entry.id   AF-A0A821F8C2-F1
#
_cell.length_a   1.000
_cell.length_b   1.000
_cell.length_c   1.000
_cell.angle_alpha   90.00
_cell.angle_beta   90.00
_cell.angle_gamma   90.00
#
_symmetry.space_group_name_H-M   'P 1'
#
loop_
_entity.id
_entity.type
_entity.pdbx_description
1 polymer ?
#
loop_
_entity_poly.entity_id
_entity_poly.type
_entity_poly.pdbx_seq_one_letter_code
_entity_poly.pdbx_strand_id
1 'polypeptide(L)'
;MYTILQPDNRLTLMVQLESGFPNRFRYLVIITCIGKQQTEESALLGFDVTSSEITIGMTLPIRADLDISLDGDGGFKVTSYDQCYMFKPVSVQALWTAYQSLHKASNQARHYNYITNTGVTHGWLEYYRHIDLRSNQIYINEWNQMNDILSHRSDSPHLYQPLSSDEEALRTRINVKLKELMLQVDLDQVTPKFLREQLENAFEMSLSSYKQYIDDEMLQILAQMDKSTMILPHLYLGSEWNASNFEELKANNIGYVLNVSREIDNFFPGHFKYLNVRVHDHDDADLLKEWEKTFRFINEAKLNNQSCLVHCKMGISRSASTVLAYLMKENNHSLVDALEHVKQRRSCVNPNGGFRNQLLIYEGILAAHKTFRSKLNDCQITTTAKTMSTTPTPIESLSSVSEDLMVLLRKKSPNKIYGGTIHPNSLT
;
A
#
# COMPACT_ATOMS: atom_id res chain seq x y z
N MET A 1 -14.45 19.90 -10.75
CA MET A 1 -13.20 20.09 -9.97
C MET A 1 -12.11 20.83 -10.74
N TYR A 2 -11.80 20.49 -12.00
CA TYR A 2 -10.71 21.13 -12.78
C TYR A 2 -10.86 22.63 -13.07
N THR A 3 -12.02 23.25 -12.83
CA THR A 3 -12.28 24.66 -13.14
C THR A 3 -12.04 25.62 -11.96
N ILE A 4 -11.78 25.11 -10.75
CA ILE A 4 -11.68 25.94 -9.52
C ILE A 4 -10.23 26.18 -9.09
N LEU A 5 -9.36 25.20 -9.33
CA LEU A 5 -7.93 25.32 -9.03
C LEU A 5 -7.22 26.10 -10.14
N GLN A 6 -6.28 26.97 -9.77
CA GLN A 6 -5.42 27.62 -10.75
C GLN A 6 -4.58 26.57 -11.53
N PRO A 7 -4.28 26.79 -12.82
CA PRO A 7 -3.51 25.85 -13.64
C PRO A 7 -2.12 25.50 -13.05
N ASP A 8 -1.52 26.45 -12.33
CA ASP A 8 -0.20 26.31 -11.72
C ASP A 8 -0.25 25.55 -10.38
N ASN A 9 -1.43 25.23 -9.86
CA ASN A 9 -1.59 24.55 -8.58
C ASN A 9 -1.74 23.04 -8.77
N ARG A 10 -0.94 22.29 -8.02
CA ARG A 10 -0.96 20.83 -8.00
C ARG A 10 -1.69 20.36 -6.74
N LEU A 11 -2.78 19.61 -6.94
CA LEU A 11 -3.47 18.92 -5.86
C LEU A 11 -2.61 17.74 -5.38
N THR A 12 -2.16 17.79 -4.12
CA THR A 12 -1.31 16.76 -3.51
C THR A 12 -2.08 15.86 -2.55
N LEU A 13 -3.17 16.37 -1.98
CA LEU A 13 -4.07 15.59 -1.13
C LEU A 13 -5.51 16.05 -1.36
N MET A 14 -6.44 15.10 -1.33
CA MET A 14 -7.85 15.37 -1.12
C MET A 14 -8.44 14.28 -0.23
N VAL A 15 -8.97 14.69 0.93
CA VAL A 15 -9.53 13.78 1.93
C VAL A 15 -10.93 14.23 2.30
N GLN A 16 -11.89 13.31 2.31
CA GLN A 16 -13.24 13.58 2.75
C GLN A 16 -13.31 13.64 4.28
N LEU A 17 -14.04 14.62 4.79
CA LEU A 17 -14.33 14.82 6.21
C LEU A 17 -15.78 14.48 6.53
N GLU A 18 -16.03 14.13 7.78
CA GLU A 18 -17.36 14.06 8.35
C GLU A 18 -18.06 15.43 8.23
N SER A 19 -19.36 15.40 7.98
CA SER A 19 -20.20 16.58 7.76
C SER A 19 -21.42 16.49 8.66
N GLY A 20 -21.72 17.58 9.37
CA GLY A 20 -22.97 17.69 10.14
C GLY A 20 -24.24 17.77 9.27
N PHE A 21 -24.09 17.90 7.95
CA PHE A 21 -25.19 18.11 7.01
C PHE A 21 -25.27 16.97 5.99
N PRO A 22 -26.44 16.30 5.84
CA PRO A 22 -26.58 15.09 5.03
C PRO A 22 -26.41 15.32 3.52
N ASN A 23 -26.67 16.54 3.03
CA ASN A 23 -26.60 16.88 1.61
C ASN A 23 -25.32 17.63 1.22
N ARG A 24 -24.29 17.59 2.08
CA ARG A 24 -23.04 18.32 1.85
C ARG A 24 -21.85 17.44 2.20
N PHE A 25 -20.92 17.33 1.26
CA PHE A 25 -19.64 16.67 1.45
C PHE A 25 -18.55 17.70 1.71
N ARG A 26 -17.73 17.45 2.73
CA ARG A 26 -16.58 18.29 3.07
C ARG A 26 -15.32 17.61 2.59
N TYR A 27 -14.45 18.36 1.91
CA TYR A 27 -13.15 17.87 1.49
C TYR A 27 -12.05 18.78 2.01
N LEU A 28 -11.06 18.19 2.67
CA LEU A 28 -9.80 18.82 2.97
C LEU A 28 -8.84 18.59 1.82
N VAL A 29 -8.32 19.65 1.24
CA VAL A 29 -7.43 19.58 0.08
C VAL A 29 -6.11 20.26 0.42
N ILE A 30 -5.00 19.59 0.13
CA ILE A 30 -3.69 20.23 0.11
C ILE A 30 -3.35 20.52 -1.34
N ILE A 31 -3.01 21.78 -1.61
CA ILE A 31 -2.49 22.22 -2.88
C ILE A 31 -1.07 22.72 -2.71
N THR A 32 -0.27 22.47 -3.74
CA THR A 32 1.13 22.91 -3.84
C THR A 32 1.30 23.78 -5.06
N CYS A 33 2.11 24.82 -4.93
CA CYS A 33 2.45 25.74 -5.99
C CYS A 33 3.93 26.10 -5.89
N ILE A 34 4.58 26.38 -7.01
CA ILE A 34 5.92 26.97 -6.99
C ILE A 34 5.74 28.47 -6.72
N GLY A 35 6.15 28.90 -5.54
CA GLY A 35 6.09 30.29 -5.11
C GLY A 35 7.03 31.18 -5.92
N LYS A 36 6.93 32.50 -5.70
CA LYS A 36 7.79 33.50 -6.38
C LYS A 36 9.28 33.29 -6.10
N GLN A 37 9.61 32.58 -5.03
CA GLN A 37 10.98 32.24 -4.63
C GLN A 37 11.50 30.95 -5.30
N GLN A 38 10.76 30.38 -6.27
CA GLN A 38 11.08 29.08 -6.89
C GLN A 38 11.11 27.91 -5.89
N THR A 39 10.43 28.07 -4.75
CA THR A 39 10.28 27.06 -3.72
C THR A 39 8.84 26.55 -3.70
N GLU A 40 8.65 25.29 -3.31
CA GLU A 40 7.31 24.69 -3.21
C GLU A 40 6.60 25.20 -1.96
N GLU A 41 5.47 25.87 -2.17
CA GLU A 41 4.59 26.42 -1.13
C GLU A 41 3.31 25.59 -1.09
N SER A 42 2.84 25.28 0.12
CA SER A 42 1.67 24.41 0.32
C SER A 42 0.56 25.15 1.07
N ALA A 43 -0.70 24.86 0.75
CA ALA A 43 -1.83 25.40 1.49
C ALA A 43 -2.96 24.38 1.62
N LEU A 44 -3.70 24.53 2.72
CA LEU A 44 -4.92 23.81 3.03
C LEU A 44 -6.15 24.58 2.54
N LEU A 45 -7.00 23.91 1.77
CA LEU A 45 -8.31 24.40 1.36
C LEU A 45 -9.40 23.47 1.91
N GLY A 46 -10.45 24.06 2.47
CA GLY A 46 -11.68 23.35 2.84
C GLY A 46 -12.73 23.57 1.77
N PHE A 47 -13.09 22.52 1.05
CA PHE A 47 -14.14 22.56 0.03
C PHE A 47 -15.45 22.01 0.60
N ASP A 48 -16.54 22.71 0.32
CA ASP A 48 -17.91 22.26 0.54
C ASP A 48 -18.54 21.93 -0.81
N VAL A 49 -18.95 20.67 -0.98
CA VAL A 49 -19.56 20.17 -2.22
C VAL A 49 -21.00 19.80 -1.92
N THR A 50 -21.94 20.45 -2.60
CA THR A 50 -23.36 20.09 -2.61
C THR A 50 -23.75 19.58 -4.00
N SER A 51 -25.01 19.17 -4.19
CA SER A 51 -25.50 18.72 -5.50
C SER A 51 -25.50 19.82 -6.57
N SER A 52 -25.49 21.10 -6.17
CA SER A 52 -25.62 22.25 -7.07
C SER A 52 -24.35 23.09 -7.20
N GLU A 53 -23.47 23.09 -6.19
CA GLU A 53 -22.34 24.01 -6.13
C GLU A 53 -21.12 23.42 -5.39
N ILE A 54 -19.94 23.96 -5.72
CA ILE A 54 -18.69 23.71 -5.02
C ILE A 54 -18.21 25.05 -4.50
N THR A 55 -17.99 25.13 -3.19
CA THR A 55 -17.59 26.35 -2.50
C THR A 55 -16.36 26.11 -1.62
N ILE A 56 -15.67 27.18 -1.26
CA ILE A 56 -14.48 27.18 -0.41
C ILE A 56 -14.88 27.79 0.94
N GLY A 57 -14.82 26.97 1.99
CA GLY A 57 -15.17 27.35 3.35
C GLY A 57 -13.95 27.72 4.21
N MET A 58 -12.75 27.29 3.80
CA MET A 58 -11.51 27.50 4.56
C MET A 58 -10.30 27.64 3.63
N THR A 59 -9.36 28.51 3.98
CA THR A 59 -8.07 28.65 3.31
C THR A 59 -6.99 28.97 4.34
N LEU A 60 -6.02 28.06 4.50
CA LEU A 60 -4.96 28.14 5.51
C LEU A 60 -3.59 27.88 4.86
N PRO A 61 -2.65 28.84 4.85
CA PRO A 61 -1.29 28.57 4.40
C PRO A 61 -0.56 27.59 5.33
N ILE A 62 0.23 26.67 4.77
CA ILE A 62 1.10 25.78 5.56
C ILE A 62 2.44 26.47 5.77
N ARG A 63 2.71 26.83 7.02
CA ARG A 63 3.89 27.62 7.44
C ARG A 63 4.73 26.86 8.46
N ALA A 64 5.89 27.40 8.80
CA ALA A 64 6.85 26.74 9.69
C ALA A 64 6.32 26.56 11.13
N ASP A 65 5.41 27.43 11.58
CA ASP A 65 4.75 27.40 12.88
C ASP A 65 3.59 26.40 12.97
N LEU A 66 3.22 25.75 11.87
CA LEU A 66 2.09 24.82 11.83
C LEU A 66 2.34 23.65 12.79
N ASP A 67 1.49 23.53 13.80
CA ASP A 67 1.45 22.43 14.74
C ASP A 67 0.28 21.49 14.42
N ILE A 68 0.54 20.19 14.50
CA ILE A 68 -0.42 19.14 14.15
C ILE A 68 -0.45 18.15 15.29
N SER A 69 -1.61 17.97 15.91
CA SER A 69 -1.81 17.04 17.03
C SER A 69 -3.08 16.22 16.84
N LEU A 70 -3.10 15.01 17.39
CA LEU A 70 -4.29 14.18 17.45
C LEU A 70 -5.24 14.67 18.54
N ASP A 71 -6.54 14.53 18.31
CA ASP A 71 -7.56 15.00 19.25
C ASP A 71 -8.14 13.93 20.19
N GLY A 72 -7.70 12.66 20.04
CA GLY A 72 -8.16 11.54 20.85
C GLY A 72 -9.56 11.02 20.50
N ASP A 73 -10.22 11.62 19.51
CA ASP A 73 -11.53 11.20 19.06
C ASP A 73 -11.54 10.98 17.54
N GLY A 74 -10.43 10.47 16.99
CA GLY A 74 -10.30 10.08 15.59
C GLY A 74 -10.17 11.24 14.61
N GLY A 75 -9.81 12.42 15.11
CA GLY A 75 -9.49 13.59 14.32
C GLY A 75 -8.09 14.11 14.59
N PHE A 76 -7.76 15.19 13.88
CA PHE A 76 -6.54 15.93 14.11
C PHE A 76 -6.82 17.42 14.16
N LYS A 77 -6.05 18.10 15.00
CA LYS A 77 -6.01 19.54 15.17
C LYS A 77 -4.85 20.09 14.36
N VAL A 78 -5.10 21.18 13.65
CA VAL A 78 -4.08 21.98 12.97
C VAL A 78 -4.10 23.37 13.58
N THR A 79 -2.99 23.76 14.19
CA THR A 79 -2.83 25.08 14.81
C THR A 79 -1.76 25.86 14.07
N SER A 80 -2.07 27.09 13.66
CA SER A 80 -1.11 28.05 13.14
C SER A 80 -1.40 29.41 13.75
N TYR A 81 -0.41 29.97 14.46
CA TYR A 81 -0.59 31.15 15.31
C TYR A 81 -1.86 31.07 16.18
N ASP A 82 -2.82 31.97 15.94
CA ASP A 82 -4.07 32.10 16.70
C ASP A 82 -5.25 31.33 16.07
N GLN A 83 -5.02 30.61 14.97
CA GLN A 83 -6.04 29.82 14.31
C GLN A 83 -5.86 28.34 14.64
N CYS A 84 -6.92 27.71 15.13
CA CYS A 84 -6.97 26.28 15.40
C CYS A 84 -8.17 25.69 14.66
N TYR A 85 -7.88 24.72 13.80
CA TYR A 85 -8.86 23.99 13.01
C TYR A 85 -8.89 22.52 13.42
N MET A 86 -10.09 21.95 13.45
CA MET A 86 -10.31 20.54 13.79
C MET A 86 -10.85 19.82 12.56
N PHE A 87 -10.30 18.64 12.28
CA PHE A 87 -10.71 17.84 11.14
C PHE A 87 -11.04 16.41 11.59
N LYS A 88 -12.18 15.91 11.13
CA LYS A 88 -12.69 14.55 11.38
C LYS A 88 -12.77 13.80 10.06
N PRO A 89 -11.75 13.02 9.70
CA PRO A 89 -11.74 12.24 8.45
C PRO A 89 -12.77 11.10 8.50
N VAL A 90 -13.34 10.75 7.34
CA VAL A 90 -14.36 9.68 7.25
C VAL A 90 -13.81 8.27 7.43
N SER A 91 -12.49 8.10 7.45
CA SER A 91 -11.85 6.80 7.66
C SER A 91 -10.47 6.90 8.31
N VAL A 92 -9.97 5.78 8.83
CA VAL A 92 -8.62 5.63 9.40
C VAL A 92 -7.57 5.91 8.33
N GLN A 93 -7.77 5.41 7.11
CA GLN A 93 -6.85 5.68 6.00
C GLN A 93 -6.86 7.15 5.60
N ALA A 94 -8.03 7.79 5.59
CA ALA A 94 -8.19 9.22 5.33
C ALA A 94 -7.45 10.07 6.39
N LEU A 95 -7.56 9.69 7.67
CA LEU A 95 -6.82 10.30 8.78
C LEU A 95 -5.31 10.20 8.56
N TRP A 96 -4.82 9.00 8.32
CA TRP A 96 -3.40 8.75 8.13
C TRP A 96 -2.81 9.51 6.93
N THR A 97 -3.49 9.46 5.79
CA THR A 97 -3.06 10.14 4.56
C THR A 97 -3.00 11.65 4.75
N ALA A 98 -4.01 12.23 5.43
CA ALA A 98 -4.02 13.65 5.77
C ALA A 98 -2.89 14.02 6.73
N TYR A 99 -2.72 13.24 7.79
CA TYR A 99 -1.70 13.46 8.81
C TYR A 99 -0.28 13.43 8.21
N GLN A 100 0.05 12.41 7.40
CA GLN A 100 1.33 12.30 6.72
C GLN A 100 1.60 13.47 5.77
N SER A 101 0.62 13.80 4.93
CA SER A 101 0.77 14.86 3.92
C SER A 101 0.98 16.22 4.56
N LEU A 102 0.29 16.48 5.68
CA LEU A 102 0.48 17.71 6.46
C LEU A 102 1.83 17.79 7.14
N HIS A 103 2.30 16.70 7.75
CA HIS A 103 3.64 16.66 8.33
C HIS A 103 4.73 16.86 7.27
N LYS A 104 4.57 16.26 6.09
CA LYS A 104 5.48 16.48 4.95
C LYS A 104 5.52 17.94 4.52
N ALA A 105 4.35 18.55 4.31
CA ALA A 105 4.24 19.95 3.91
C ALA A 105 4.77 20.92 5.01
N SER A 106 4.48 20.63 6.28
CA SER A 106 4.99 21.40 7.43
C SER A 106 6.51 21.31 7.54
N ASN A 107 7.11 20.12 7.36
CA ASN A 107 8.56 19.96 7.36
C ASN A 107 9.23 20.73 6.21
N GLN A 108 8.61 20.74 5.03
CA GLN A 108 9.09 21.55 3.91
C GLN A 108 9.02 23.05 4.24
N ALA A 109 7.92 23.52 4.83
CA ALA A 109 7.78 24.90 5.27
C ALA A 109 8.81 25.31 6.33
N ARG A 110 9.14 24.41 7.26
CA ARG A 110 10.23 24.60 8.24
C ARG A 110 11.59 24.64 7.57
N HIS A 111 11.84 23.75 6.60
CA HIS A 111 13.10 23.70 5.86
C HIS A 111 13.40 25.00 5.12
N TYR A 112 12.39 25.59 4.48
CA TYR A 112 12.51 26.86 3.75
C TYR A 112 12.16 28.09 4.60
N ASN A 113 11.94 27.93 5.91
CA ASN A 113 11.63 29.00 6.86
C ASN A 113 10.47 29.92 6.41
N TYR A 114 9.34 29.32 6.02
CA TYR A 114 8.14 30.09 5.69
C TYR A 114 7.52 30.68 6.97
N ILE A 115 7.87 31.92 7.28
CA ILE A 115 7.43 32.66 8.47
C ILE A 115 6.36 33.71 8.09
N THR A 116 5.61 34.16 9.07
CA THR A 116 4.56 35.17 8.95
C THR A 116 5.13 36.56 9.15
N ASN A 117 4.72 37.51 8.30
CA ASN A 117 5.10 38.94 8.30
C ASN A 117 6.46 39.36 7.74
N THR A 118 7.31 38.46 7.22
CA THR A 118 8.62 38.84 6.66
C THR A 118 8.87 38.41 5.20
N GLY A 119 7.97 37.65 4.57
CA GLY A 119 8.19 37.04 3.25
C GLY A 119 7.07 37.21 2.23
N VAL A 120 7.43 37.10 0.94
CA VAL A 120 6.53 37.13 -0.24
C VAL A 120 5.83 35.77 -0.45
N THR A 121 5.76 34.93 0.58
CA THR A 121 5.32 33.53 0.45
C THR A 121 3.81 33.41 0.51
N HIS A 122 3.25 32.44 -0.22
CA HIS A 122 1.83 32.14 -0.31
C HIS A 122 0.95 33.28 -0.87
N GLY A 123 1.55 34.26 -1.58
CA GLY A 123 0.82 35.39 -2.16
C GLY A 123 -0.22 34.99 -3.23
N TRP A 124 -0.10 33.78 -3.79
CA TRP A 124 -1.07 33.22 -4.73
C TRP A 124 -2.40 32.80 -4.06
N LEU A 125 -2.43 32.67 -2.72
CA LEU A 125 -3.67 32.35 -1.99
C LEU A 125 -4.72 33.46 -2.03
N GLU A 126 -4.31 34.68 -2.36
CA GLU A 126 -5.24 35.80 -2.46
C GLU A 126 -6.31 35.59 -3.52
N TYR A 127 -5.99 34.82 -4.57
CA TYR A 127 -6.97 34.34 -5.55
C TYR A 127 -8.13 33.57 -4.90
N TYR A 128 -7.83 32.60 -4.03
CA TYR A 128 -8.84 31.78 -3.37
C TYR A 128 -9.63 32.54 -2.30
N ARG A 129 -9.07 33.63 -1.75
CA ARG A 129 -9.79 34.50 -0.82
C ARG A 129 -10.79 35.43 -1.50
N HIS A 130 -10.50 35.84 -2.73
CA HIS A 130 -11.30 36.81 -3.49
C HIS A 130 -12.27 36.21 -4.49
N ILE A 131 -12.16 34.91 -4.80
CA ILE A 131 -13.12 34.27 -5.69
C ILE A 131 -14.52 34.20 -5.04
N ASP A 132 -15.57 34.44 -5.83
CA ASP A 132 -16.98 34.46 -5.40
C ASP A 132 -17.54 33.07 -4.99
N LEU A 133 -16.68 32.07 -4.79
CA LEU A 133 -17.05 30.71 -4.41
C LEU A 133 -17.06 30.51 -2.89
N ARG A 134 -17.26 31.55 -2.09
CA ARG A 134 -17.27 31.40 -0.62
C ARG A 134 -18.48 30.60 -0.16
N SER A 135 -18.25 29.62 0.72
CA SER A 135 -19.33 28.83 1.30
C SER A 135 -20.31 29.71 2.09
N ASN A 136 -21.54 29.26 2.25
CA ASN A 136 -22.51 29.90 3.13
C ASN A 136 -21.94 30.06 4.55
N GLN A 137 -22.30 31.13 5.26
CA GLN A 137 -21.84 31.40 6.62
C GLN A 137 -22.08 30.22 7.58
N ILE A 138 -23.17 29.46 7.41
CA ILE A 138 -23.45 28.27 8.21
C ILE A 138 -22.35 27.20 8.04
N TYR A 139 -21.85 27.02 6.82
CA TYR A 139 -20.78 26.06 6.52
C TYR A 139 -19.42 26.57 6.97
N ILE A 140 -19.16 27.87 6.77
CA ILE A 140 -17.95 28.54 7.30
C ILE A 140 -17.85 28.40 8.81
N ASN A 141 -18.98 28.51 9.53
CA ASN A 141 -18.99 28.36 10.99
C ASN A 141 -18.54 26.96 11.42
N GLU A 142 -18.87 25.91 10.66
CA GLU A 142 -18.42 24.54 10.95
C GLU A 142 -16.93 24.33 10.65
N TRP A 143 -16.37 25.04 9.68
CA TRP A 143 -14.91 25.06 9.49
C TRP A 143 -14.18 25.77 10.63
N ASN A 144 -14.79 26.80 11.21
CA ASN A 144 -14.20 27.60 12.30
C ASN A 144 -14.67 27.19 13.71
N GLN A 145 -15.39 26.07 13.84
CA GLN A 145 -15.84 25.60 15.15
C GLN A 145 -14.62 25.24 16.03
N MET A 146 -14.44 25.98 17.11
CA MET A 146 -13.46 25.71 18.17
C MET A 146 -14.20 25.11 19.38
N ASN A 147 -13.69 24.01 19.91
CA ASN A 147 -14.36 23.20 20.95
C ASN A 147 -14.30 23.76 22.38
N ASP A 148 -13.90 25.01 22.61
CA ASP A 148 -14.07 25.62 23.94
C ASP A 148 -15.57 25.80 24.30
N ILE A 149 -16.47 25.53 23.35
CA ILE A 149 -17.91 25.46 23.56
C ILE A 149 -18.45 24.18 22.89
N LEU A 150 -18.54 23.11 23.69
CA LEU A 150 -19.31 21.89 23.46
C LEU A 150 -18.76 20.88 22.43
N SER A 151 -17.86 20.00 22.89
CA SER A 151 -17.87 18.61 22.44
C SER A 151 -19.30 18.06 22.59
N HIS A 152 -20.00 17.81 21.47
CA HIS A 152 -21.34 17.20 21.48
C HIS A 152 -21.34 15.70 21.80
N ARG A 153 -20.27 15.14 22.37
CA ARG A 153 -20.24 13.77 22.90
C ARG A 153 -20.08 13.82 24.40
N SER A 154 -21.03 13.22 25.11
CA SER A 154 -21.09 13.17 26.56
C SER A 154 -19.80 12.58 27.13
N ASP A 155 -19.06 13.36 27.92
CA ASP A 155 -17.97 12.83 28.73
C ASP A 155 -18.53 11.97 29.87
N SER A 156 -17.88 10.83 30.12
CA SER A 156 -18.16 10.01 31.30
C SER A 156 -17.36 10.54 32.50
N PRO A 157 -17.84 10.35 33.74
CA PRO A 157 -17.28 11.04 34.90
C PRO A 157 -15.83 10.64 35.15
N HIS A 158 -14.96 11.64 35.29
CA HIS A 158 -13.56 11.45 35.68
C HIS A 158 -13.45 10.92 37.11
N LEU A 159 -12.78 9.79 37.30
CA LEU A 159 -12.17 9.39 38.56
C LEU A 159 -10.66 9.37 38.36
N TYR A 160 -9.95 10.27 39.04
CA TYR A 160 -8.49 10.24 39.14
C TYR A 160 -8.06 8.98 39.91
N GLN A 161 -7.13 8.18 39.35
CA GLN A 161 -6.35 7.20 40.11
C GLN A 161 -4.89 7.15 39.64
N PRO A 162 -3.93 6.81 40.53
CA PRO A 162 -2.49 6.83 40.23
C PRO A 162 -2.05 5.58 39.44
N LEU A 163 -1.03 5.72 38.59
CA LEU A 163 -0.46 4.65 37.75
C LEU A 163 -0.03 3.42 38.57
N SER A 164 -0.67 2.26 38.29
CA SER A 164 -0.32 0.95 38.84
C SER A 164 0.30 0.05 37.76
N SER A 165 0.97 -1.03 38.17
CA SER A 165 1.51 -2.08 37.28
C SER A 165 0.46 -2.72 36.35
N ASP A 166 -0.83 -2.54 36.63
CA ASP A 166 -1.93 -3.09 35.84
C ASP A 166 -2.22 -2.25 34.57
N GLU A 167 -1.87 -0.95 34.56
CA GLU A 167 -2.10 -0.08 33.40
C GLU A 167 -1.18 -0.41 32.21
N GLU A 168 0.09 -0.73 32.45
CA GLU A 168 1.02 -1.12 31.38
C GLU A 168 0.62 -2.46 30.73
N ALA A 169 0.16 -3.40 31.56
CA ALA A 169 -0.41 -4.66 31.09
C ALA A 169 -1.69 -4.42 30.26
N LEU A 170 -2.55 -3.50 30.69
CA LEU A 170 -3.75 -3.12 29.94
C LEU A 170 -3.39 -2.43 28.62
N ARG A 171 -2.46 -1.48 28.61
CA ARG A 171 -1.95 -0.81 27.39
C ARG A 171 -1.40 -1.80 26.36
N THR A 172 -0.67 -2.81 26.83
CA THR A 172 -0.14 -3.90 25.99
C THR A 172 -1.28 -4.72 25.39
N ARG A 173 -2.28 -5.10 26.20
CA ARG A 173 -3.45 -5.83 25.72
C ARG A 173 -4.26 -5.00 24.70
N ILE A 174 -4.45 -3.70 24.96
CA ILE A 174 -5.12 -2.77 24.03
C ILE A 174 -4.36 -2.74 22.71
N ASN A 175 -3.04 -2.57 22.71
CA ASN A 175 -2.23 -2.54 21.49
C ASN A 175 -2.38 -3.84 20.68
N VAL A 176 -2.27 -5.00 21.32
CA VAL A 176 -2.44 -6.31 20.66
C VAL A 176 -3.82 -6.41 20.02
N LYS A 177 -4.88 -6.03 20.76
CA LYS A 177 -6.25 -6.14 20.25
C LYS A 177 -6.55 -5.12 19.15
N LEU A 178 -6.06 -3.89 19.29
CA LEU A 178 -6.19 -2.83 18.28
C LEU A 178 -5.56 -3.28 16.97
N LYS A 179 -4.37 -3.86 17.04
CA LYS A 179 -3.68 -4.43 15.89
C LYS A 179 -4.50 -5.56 15.25
N GLU A 180 -5.08 -6.48 16.01
CA GLU A 180 -5.96 -7.51 15.45
C GLU A 180 -7.16 -6.91 14.70
N LEU A 181 -7.85 -5.94 15.30
CA LEU A 181 -9.01 -5.28 14.69
C LEU A 181 -8.64 -4.54 13.40
N MET A 182 -7.54 -3.78 13.42
CA MET A 182 -7.06 -3.04 12.24
C MET A 182 -6.65 -3.95 11.08
N LEU A 183 -6.35 -5.23 11.35
CA LEU A 183 -6.04 -6.22 10.31
C LEU A 183 -7.28 -6.93 9.74
N GLN A 184 -8.40 -6.90 10.47
CA GLN A 184 -9.62 -7.61 10.09
C GLN A 184 -10.59 -6.74 9.30
N VAL A 185 -10.56 -5.43 9.52
CA VAL A 185 -11.53 -4.51 8.93
C VAL A 185 -10.89 -3.69 7.81
N ASP A 186 -11.70 -3.30 6.84
CA ASP A 186 -11.31 -2.39 5.77
C ASP A 186 -11.13 -0.95 6.32
N LEU A 187 -9.88 -0.52 6.45
CA LEU A 187 -9.49 0.78 7.02
C LEU A 187 -9.92 1.99 6.16
N ASP A 188 -10.29 1.76 4.89
CA ASP A 188 -10.86 2.80 4.02
C ASP A 188 -12.33 3.11 4.35
N GLN A 189 -13.04 2.18 5.01
CA GLN A 189 -14.48 2.28 5.32
C GLN A 189 -14.78 2.50 6.81
N VAL A 190 -13.74 2.51 7.64
CA VAL A 190 -13.86 2.53 9.10
C VAL A 190 -13.29 3.81 9.67
N THR A 191 -13.99 4.43 10.60
CA THR A 191 -13.48 5.56 11.38
C THR A 191 -12.66 5.09 12.59
N PRO A 192 -11.70 5.90 13.09
CA PRO A 192 -11.00 5.59 14.34
C PRO A 192 -11.95 5.39 15.52
N LYS A 193 -13.07 6.13 15.54
CA LYS A 193 -14.13 5.98 16.54
C LYS A 193 -14.74 4.58 16.54
N PHE A 194 -15.03 4.01 15.37
CA PHE A 194 -15.54 2.65 15.27
C PHE A 194 -14.53 1.64 15.84
N LEU A 195 -13.23 1.79 15.54
CA LEU A 195 -12.20 0.92 16.12
C LEU A 195 -12.16 1.01 17.64
N ARG A 196 -12.30 2.22 18.20
CA ARG A 196 -12.38 2.42 19.65
C ARG A 196 -13.62 1.76 20.25
N GLU A 197 -14.79 1.91 19.63
CA GLU A 197 -16.03 1.24 20.08
C GLU A 197 -15.89 -0.30 20.05
N GLN A 198 -15.22 -0.85 19.03
CA GLN A 198 -14.91 -2.29 18.98
C GLN A 198 -13.94 -2.74 20.06
N LEU A 199 -12.95 -1.91 20.41
CA LEU A 199 -12.07 -2.18 21.54
C LEU A 199 -12.83 -2.17 22.87
N GLU A 200 -13.64 -1.14 23.12
CA GLU A 200 -14.44 -1.03 24.35
C GLU A 200 -15.38 -2.23 24.51
N ASN A 201 -16.01 -2.67 23.42
CA ASN A 201 -16.83 -3.88 23.40
C ASN A 201 -16.01 -5.15 23.69
N ALA A 202 -14.79 -5.27 23.15
CA ALA A 202 -13.93 -6.44 23.35
C ALA A 202 -13.37 -6.55 24.77
N PHE A 203 -13.18 -5.42 25.46
CA PHE A 203 -12.71 -5.38 26.85
C PHE A 203 -13.84 -5.25 27.88
N GLU A 204 -15.09 -5.09 27.42
CA GLU A 204 -16.28 -4.82 28.25
C GLU A 204 -16.08 -3.64 29.22
N MET A 205 -15.31 -2.63 28.80
CA MET A 205 -14.99 -1.45 29.62
C MET A 205 -14.84 -0.19 28.77
N SER A 206 -15.06 0.97 29.38
CA SER A 206 -14.75 2.24 28.73
C SER A 206 -13.25 2.45 28.66
N LEU A 207 -12.76 2.87 27.49
CA LEU A 207 -11.37 3.23 27.23
C LEU A 207 -11.22 4.74 27.01
N SER A 208 -12.15 5.53 27.56
CA SER A 208 -12.20 6.98 27.42
C SER A 208 -10.91 7.68 27.89
N SER A 209 -10.27 7.19 28.95
CA SER A 209 -8.97 7.70 29.43
C SER A 209 -7.79 7.37 28.50
N TYR A 210 -7.97 6.39 27.60
CA TYR A 210 -6.94 5.91 26.66
C TYR A 210 -7.14 6.43 25.24
N LYS A 211 -8.09 7.35 25.03
CA LYS A 211 -8.40 7.99 23.74
C LYS A 211 -7.15 8.43 22.95
N GLN A 212 -6.32 9.25 23.57
CA GLN A 212 -5.10 9.76 22.93
C GLN A 212 -4.09 8.63 22.66
N TYR A 213 -3.89 7.72 23.62
CA TYR A 213 -3.02 6.56 23.45
C TYR A 213 -3.48 5.66 22.29
N ILE A 214 -4.79 5.43 22.14
CA ILE A 214 -5.33 4.60 21.06
C ILE A 214 -5.10 5.26 19.70
N ASP A 215 -5.30 6.57 19.57
CA ASP A 215 -5.05 7.29 18.32
C ASP A 215 -3.56 7.30 17.97
N ASP A 216 -2.67 7.52 18.95
CA ASP A 216 -1.22 7.47 18.78
C ASP A 216 -0.76 6.06 18.34
N GLU A 217 -1.23 5.03 19.02
CA GLU A 217 -0.93 3.63 18.67
C GLU A 217 -1.50 3.26 17.30
N MET A 218 -2.66 3.78 16.92
CA MET A 218 -3.26 3.56 15.61
C MET A 218 -2.36 4.13 14.50
N LEU A 219 -1.89 5.37 14.63
CA LEU A 219 -0.94 5.94 13.68
C LEU A 219 0.39 5.19 13.68
N GLN A 220 0.86 4.74 14.84
CA GLN A 220 2.10 3.96 14.92
C GLN A 220 1.96 2.61 14.22
N ILE A 221 0.83 1.92 14.38
CA ILE A 221 0.51 0.67 13.67
C ILE A 221 0.46 0.94 12.17
N LEU A 222 -0.20 2.02 11.71
CA LEU A 222 -0.24 2.42 10.30
C LEU A 222 1.17 2.73 9.76
N ALA A 223 1.98 3.47 10.51
CA ALA A 223 3.37 3.78 10.17
C ALA A 223 4.23 2.52 10.02
N GLN A 224 4.01 1.53 10.89
CA GLN A 224 4.69 0.23 10.80
C GLN A 224 4.19 -0.61 9.62
N MET A 225 2.89 -0.51 9.29
CA MET A 225 2.33 -1.11 8.08
C MET A 225 2.88 -0.46 6.80
N ASP A 226 3.31 0.80 6.88
CA ASP A 226 3.76 1.63 5.77
C ASP A 226 5.24 1.53 5.41
N LYS A 227 6.11 0.88 6.21
CA LYS A 227 7.50 0.62 5.79
C LYS A 227 7.58 -0.67 4.97
N SER A 228 8.49 -0.69 3.99
CA SER A 228 8.81 -1.91 3.28
C SER A 228 9.50 -2.88 4.25
N THR A 229 9.00 -4.10 4.29
CA THR A 229 9.49 -5.12 5.21
C THR A 229 10.58 -5.94 4.54
N MET A 230 11.79 -5.95 5.11
CA MET A 230 12.85 -6.86 4.68
C MET A 230 12.47 -8.29 5.07
N ILE A 231 12.25 -9.14 4.07
CA ILE A 231 11.95 -10.57 4.25
C ILE A 231 13.25 -11.38 4.23
N LEU A 232 14.11 -11.09 3.26
CA LEU A 232 15.48 -11.60 3.14
C LEU A 232 16.43 -10.42 2.84
N PRO A 233 17.76 -10.57 2.98
CA PRO A 233 18.71 -9.49 2.70
C PRO A 233 18.54 -8.80 1.33
N HIS A 234 18.08 -9.55 0.32
CA HIS A 234 17.85 -9.08 -1.05
C HIS A 234 16.36 -8.95 -1.43
N LEU A 235 15.42 -9.15 -0.49
CA LEU A 235 13.99 -9.20 -0.80
C LEU A 235 13.16 -8.41 0.21
N TYR A 236 12.44 -7.42 -0.29
CA TYR A 236 11.52 -6.58 0.46
C TYR A 236 10.08 -6.79 -0.01
N LEU A 237 9.13 -6.70 0.93
CA LEU A 237 7.70 -6.74 0.69
C LEU A 237 7.08 -5.39 1.10
N GLY A 238 6.28 -4.79 0.22
CA GLY A 238 5.67 -3.48 0.51
C GLY A 238 4.37 -3.21 -0.22
N SER A 239 3.86 -1.99 -0.01
CA SER A 239 2.68 -1.40 -0.65
C SER A 239 3.08 -0.48 -1.81
N GLU A 240 2.09 0.12 -2.46
CA GLU A 240 2.32 1.14 -3.50
C GLU A 240 3.05 2.36 -2.95
N TRP A 241 2.82 2.69 -1.69
CA TRP A 241 3.49 3.79 -0.98
C TRP A 241 4.98 3.55 -0.85
N ASN A 242 5.40 2.32 -0.55
CA ASN A 242 6.83 1.98 -0.54
C ASN A 242 7.46 2.12 -1.93
N ALA A 243 6.71 1.75 -2.97
CA ALA A 243 7.19 1.86 -4.35
C ALA A 243 7.26 3.31 -4.85
N SER A 244 6.51 4.24 -4.25
CA SER A 244 6.52 5.67 -4.57
C SER A 244 7.52 6.47 -3.75
N ASN A 245 8.21 5.85 -2.79
CA ASN A 245 9.20 6.52 -1.95
C ASN A 245 10.63 6.31 -2.46
N PHE A 246 11.12 7.21 -3.31
CA PHE A 246 12.45 7.11 -3.93
C PHE A 246 13.59 6.97 -2.91
N GLU A 247 13.54 7.75 -1.82
CA GLU A 247 14.59 7.75 -0.79
C GLU A 247 14.63 6.43 -0.03
N GLU A 248 13.47 5.87 0.33
CA GLU A 248 13.39 4.55 0.97
C GLU A 248 13.96 3.45 0.05
N LEU A 249 13.61 3.49 -1.24
CA LEU A 249 14.13 2.53 -2.23
C LEU A 249 15.66 2.61 -2.32
N LYS A 250 16.25 3.81 -2.33
CA LYS A 250 17.70 3.99 -2.37
C LYS A 250 18.37 3.56 -1.07
N ALA A 251 17.82 3.93 0.09
CA ALA A 251 18.34 3.55 1.39
C ALA A 251 18.39 2.03 1.59
N ASN A 252 17.40 1.31 1.05
CA ASN A 252 17.30 -0.15 1.12
C ASN A 252 18.09 -0.89 0.01
N ASN A 253 18.91 -0.17 -0.78
CA ASN A 253 19.65 -0.69 -1.93
C ASN A 253 18.75 -1.42 -2.95
N ILE A 254 17.54 -0.91 -3.18
CA ILE A 254 16.64 -1.47 -4.18
C ILE A 254 17.14 -1.09 -5.58
N GLY A 255 17.38 -2.10 -6.42
CA GLY A 255 17.62 -1.94 -7.85
C GLY A 255 16.47 -2.46 -8.72
N TYR A 256 15.63 -3.31 -8.14
CA TYR A 256 14.58 -4.07 -8.82
C TYR A 256 13.23 -3.85 -8.15
N VAL A 257 12.19 -3.58 -8.93
CA VAL A 257 10.83 -3.40 -8.41
C VAL A 257 9.87 -4.30 -9.18
N LEU A 258 9.23 -5.21 -8.45
CA LEU A 258 8.20 -6.12 -8.96
C LEU A 258 6.82 -5.58 -8.56
N ASN A 259 6.10 -5.05 -9.54
CA ASN A 259 4.75 -4.52 -9.38
C ASN A 259 3.72 -5.62 -9.70
N VAL A 260 3.02 -6.11 -8.68
CA VAL A 260 1.99 -7.16 -8.77
C VAL A 260 0.60 -6.55 -8.63
N SER A 261 0.30 -5.55 -9.46
CA SER A 261 -1.01 -4.90 -9.50
C SER A 261 -1.37 -4.49 -10.92
N ARG A 262 -2.66 -4.44 -11.26
CA ARG A 262 -3.11 -3.95 -12.57
C ARG A 262 -3.18 -2.44 -12.58
N GLU A 263 -3.66 -1.88 -11.48
CA GLU A 263 -4.13 -0.51 -11.32
C GLU A 263 -3.02 0.51 -10.99
N ILE A 264 -1.80 0.08 -10.69
CA ILE A 264 -0.70 0.97 -10.30
C ILE A 264 0.38 0.96 -11.38
N ASP A 265 0.82 2.16 -11.75
CA ASP A 265 1.93 2.34 -12.68
C ASP A 265 3.27 2.52 -11.95
N ASN A 266 4.36 2.41 -12.71
CA ASN A 266 5.70 2.49 -12.16
C ASN A 266 6.05 3.96 -11.85
N PHE A 267 6.41 4.23 -10.60
CA PHE A 267 6.68 5.61 -10.14
C PHE A 267 7.98 6.19 -10.68
N PHE A 268 9.02 5.38 -10.88
CA PHE A 268 10.37 5.87 -11.25
C PHE A 268 10.96 5.10 -12.46
N PRO A 269 10.28 5.12 -13.62
CA PRO A 269 10.79 4.46 -14.82
C PRO A 269 12.17 5.03 -15.19
N GLY A 270 13.15 4.15 -15.42
CA GLY A 270 14.53 4.53 -15.75
C GLY A 270 15.50 4.57 -14.56
N HIS A 271 15.01 4.60 -13.32
CA HIS A 271 15.87 4.54 -12.13
C HIS A 271 16.01 3.14 -11.52
N PHE A 272 15.03 2.28 -11.74
CA PHE A 272 15.00 0.90 -11.28
C PHE A 272 14.60 -0.02 -12.42
N LYS A 273 14.99 -1.29 -12.34
CA LYS A 273 14.49 -2.32 -13.26
C LYS A 273 13.11 -2.77 -12.78
N TYR A 274 12.11 -2.71 -13.65
CA TYR A 274 10.74 -3.10 -13.32
C TYR A 274 10.33 -4.41 -13.97
N LEU A 275 9.54 -5.20 -13.24
CA LEU A 275 8.71 -6.27 -13.79
C LEU A 275 7.25 -6.04 -13.36
N ASN A 276 6.34 -6.06 -14.32
CA ASN A 276 4.91 -5.86 -14.08
C ASN A 276 4.13 -7.17 -14.24
N VAL A 277 3.38 -7.55 -13.21
CA VAL A 277 2.39 -8.62 -13.20
C VAL A 277 1.03 -7.98 -12.97
N ARG A 278 0.31 -7.70 -14.07
CA ARG A 278 -0.92 -6.90 -14.07
C ARG A 278 -2.13 -7.76 -13.69
N VAL A 279 -2.38 -7.90 -12.38
CA VAL A 279 -3.51 -8.67 -11.82
C VAL A 279 -4.32 -7.87 -10.79
N HIS A 280 -5.63 -8.14 -10.76
CA HIS A 280 -6.52 -7.64 -9.70
C HIS A 280 -6.44 -8.53 -8.44
N ASP A 281 -6.88 -8.01 -7.30
CA ASP A 281 -6.91 -8.74 -6.02
C ASP A 281 -8.23 -9.51 -5.85
N HIS A 282 -8.56 -10.35 -6.84
CA HIS A 282 -9.76 -11.17 -6.82
C HIS A 282 -9.38 -12.65 -6.76
N ASP A 283 -10.30 -13.48 -6.24
CA ASP A 283 -10.06 -14.92 -6.08
C ASP A 283 -9.94 -15.68 -7.41
N ASP A 284 -10.43 -15.10 -8.51
CA ASP A 284 -10.35 -15.65 -9.88
C ASP A 284 -9.07 -15.26 -10.64
N ALA A 285 -8.27 -14.35 -10.08
CA ALA A 285 -7.00 -13.93 -10.68
C ALA A 285 -5.95 -15.05 -10.58
N ASP A 286 -5.17 -15.24 -11.64
CA ASP A 286 -4.19 -16.34 -11.75
C ASP A 286 -2.76 -15.81 -11.62
N LEU A 287 -2.16 -16.02 -10.45
CA LEU A 287 -0.76 -15.72 -10.13
C LEU A 287 0.16 -16.93 -10.32
N LEU A 288 -0.39 -18.16 -10.26
CA LEU A 288 0.37 -19.40 -10.33
C LEU A 288 1.28 -19.48 -11.56
N LYS A 289 0.77 -19.07 -12.73
CA LYS A 289 1.55 -19.07 -13.99
C LYS A 289 2.71 -18.07 -14.00
N GLU A 290 2.65 -17.03 -13.18
CA GLU A 290 3.65 -15.95 -13.16
C GLU A 290 4.81 -16.23 -12.19
N TRP A 291 4.64 -17.13 -11.22
CA TRP A 291 5.63 -17.35 -10.16
C TRP A 291 7.00 -17.83 -10.63
N GLU A 292 7.07 -18.56 -11.75
CA GLU A 292 8.36 -18.91 -12.35
C GLU A 292 9.12 -17.67 -12.85
N LYS A 293 8.39 -16.74 -13.47
CA LYS A 293 8.94 -15.50 -14.03
C LYS A 293 9.33 -14.53 -12.92
N THR A 294 8.50 -14.36 -11.90
CA THR A 294 8.83 -13.50 -10.75
C THR A 294 10.00 -14.05 -9.94
N PHE A 295 10.10 -15.38 -9.78
CA PHE A 295 11.24 -16.01 -9.11
C PHE A 295 12.57 -15.68 -9.78
N ARG A 296 12.63 -15.78 -11.12
CA ARG A 296 13.85 -15.44 -11.89
C ARG A 296 14.21 -13.96 -11.73
N PHE A 297 13.22 -13.08 -11.74
CA PHE A 297 13.45 -11.64 -11.58
C PHE A 297 14.01 -11.28 -10.19
N ILE A 298 13.50 -11.89 -9.12
CA ILE A 298 14.02 -11.69 -7.76
C ILE A 298 15.45 -12.25 -7.64
N ASN A 299 15.72 -13.42 -8.25
CA ASN A 299 17.06 -14.00 -8.25
C ASN A 299 18.06 -13.20 -9.08
N GLU A 300 17.61 -12.52 -10.14
CA GLU A 300 18.46 -11.59 -10.88
C GLU A 300 18.95 -10.44 -9.99
N ALA A 301 18.06 -9.85 -9.17
CA ALA A 301 18.43 -8.81 -8.21
C ALA A 301 19.49 -9.32 -7.22
N LYS A 302 19.25 -10.53 -6.66
CA LYS A 302 20.17 -11.21 -5.75
C LYS A 302 21.57 -11.38 -6.37
N LEU A 303 21.65 -11.86 -7.60
CA LEU A 303 22.91 -12.10 -8.31
C LEU A 303 23.67 -10.79 -8.60
N ASN A 304 22.96 -9.67 -8.75
CA ASN A 304 23.55 -8.35 -8.97
C ASN A 304 23.86 -7.61 -7.66
N ASN A 305 23.80 -8.27 -6.50
CA ASN A 305 23.99 -7.66 -5.17
C ASN A 305 23.07 -6.45 -4.92
N GLN A 306 21.85 -6.50 -5.46
CA GLN A 306 20.81 -5.51 -5.24
C GLN A 306 19.59 -6.14 -4.60
N SER A 307 18.80 -5.32 -3.93
CA SER A 307 17.54 -5.73 -3.34
C SER A 307 16.39 -5.59 -4.35
N CYS A 308 15.39 -6.46 -4.21
CA CYS A 308 14.13 -6.40 -4.95
C CYS A 308 12.98 -6.02 -4.02
N LEU A 309 12.22 -4.98 -4.37
CA LEU A 309 10.94 -4.69 -3.74
C LEU A 309 9.81 -5.38 -4.51
N VAL A 310 9.05 -6.23 -3.82
CA VAL A 310 7.81 -6.80 -4.35
C VAL A 310 6.62 -6.05 -3.73
N HIS A 311 5.82 -5.39 -4.55
CA HIS A 311 4.68 -4.60 -4.07
C HIS A 311 3.41 -4.86 -4.86
N CYS A 312 2.28 -4.52 -4.24
CA CYS A 312 0.98 -4.39 -4.89
C CYS A 312 0.35 -3.08 -4.39
N LYS A 313 -0.98 -3.01 -4.23
CA LYS A 313 -1.63 -1.85 -3.60
C LYS A 313 -1.32 -1.77 -2.10
N MET A 314 -1.82 -2.72 -1.32
CA MET A 314 -1.71 -2.68 0.15
C MET A 314 -0.51 -3.45 0.73
N GLY A 315 0.18 -4.27 -0.07
CA GLY A 315 1.24 -5.14 0.46
C GLY A 315 0.73 -6.27 1.36
N ILE A 316 -0.51 -6.72 1.15
CA ILE A 316 -1.22 -7.70 1.98
C ILE A 316 -1.44 -9.05 1.28
N SER A 317 -1.96 -9.03 0.05
CA SER A 317 -2.44 -10.23 -0.66
C SER A 317 -1.60 -10.60 -1.88
N ARG A 318 -1.69 -9.85 -2.99
CA ARG A 318 -0.97 -10.15 -4.27
C ARG A 318 0.55 -10.25 -4.15
N SER A 319 1.20 -9.20 -3.65
CA SER A 319 2.66 -9.17 -3.48
C SER A 319 3.13 -10.19 -2.44
N ALA A 320 2.39 -10.32 -1.34
CA ALA A 320 2.69 -11.30 -0.31
C ALA A 320 2.60 -12.73 -0.84
N SER A 321 1.58 -13.07 -1.63
CA SER A 321 1.46 -14.39 -2.27
C SER A 321 2.67 -14.70 -3.15
N THR A 322 3.16 -13.70 -3.90
CA THR A 322 4.35 -13.86 -4.73
C THR A 322 5.63 -14.06 -3.90
N VAL A 323 5.76 -13.37 -2.77
CA VAL A 323 6.87 -13.56 -1.82
C VAL A 323 6.81 -14.94 -1.16
N LEU A 324 5.63 -15.42 -0.77
CA LEU A 324 5.45 -16.77 -0.21
C LEU A 324 5.88 -17.84 -1.21
N ALA A 325 5.42 -17.74 -2.47
CA ALA A 325 5.84 -18.66 -3.53
C ALA A 325 7.36 -18.64 -3.75
N TYR A 326 7.98 -17.45 -3.69
CA TYR A 326 9.44 -17.33 -3.76
C TYR A 326 10.14 -18.07 -2.62
N LEU A 327 9.71 -17.88 -1.36
CA LEU A 327 10.30 -18.55 -0.20
C LEU A 327 10.14 -20.08 -0.25
N MET A 328 8.98 -20.57 -0.69
CA MET A 328 8.74 -22.00 -0.84
C MET A 328 9.71 -22.64 -1.84
N LYS A 329 10.03 -21.93 -2.93
CA LYS A 329 10.94 -22.41 -3.97
C LYS A 329 12.42 -22.23 -3.63
N GLU A 330 12.81 -21.07 -3.11
CA GLU A 330 14.22 -20.75 -2.80
C GLU A 330 14.70 -21.47 -1.53
N ASN A 331 13.90 -21.44 -0.46
CA ASN A 331 14.30 -21.93 0.86
C ASN A 331 13.72 -23.32 1.18
N ASN A 332 13.00 -23.94 0.24
CA ASN A 332 12.30 -25.21 0.45
C ASN A 332 11.28 -25.21 1.58
N HIS A 333 10.77 -24.03 1.97
CA HIS A 333 9.74 -23.91 3.01
C HIS A 333 8.43 -24.56 2.57
N SER A 334 7.69 -25.13 3.52
CA SER A 334 6.26 -25.39 3.32
C SER A 334 5.49 -24.06 3.23
N LEU A 335 4.25 -24.09 2.73
CA LEU A 335 3.40 -22.90 2.74
C LEU A 335 3.20 -22.38 4.18
N VAL A 336 3.07 -23.28 5.15
CA VAL A 336 2.90 -22.93 6.57
C VAL A 336 4.15 -22.20 7.08
N ASP A 337 5.34 -22.76 6.85
CA ASP A 337 6.60 -22.17 7.31
C ASP A 337 6.87 -20.82 6.62
N ALA A 338 6.59 -20.73 5.32
CA ALA A 338 6.72 -19.48 4.57
C ALA A 338 5.77 -18.41 5.11
N LEU A 339 4.51 -18.78 5.38
CA LEU A 339 3.51 -17.86 5.91
C LEU A 339 3.88 -17.39 7.32
N GLU A 340 4.33 -18.29 8.19
CA GLU A 340 4.79 -17.95 9.53
C GLU A 340 6.01 -17.01 9.47
N HIS A 341 7.01 -17.35 8.65
CA HIS A 341 8.22 -16.54 8.49
C HIS A 341 7.91 -15.11 8.04
N VAL A 342 6.99 -14.95 7.08
CA VAL A 342 6.58 -13.64 6.58
C VAL A 342 5.71 -12.92 7.62
N LYS A 343 4.77 -13.61 8.28
CA LYS A 343 3.89 -12.99 9.30
C LYS A 343 4.65 -12.49 10.53
N GLN A 344 5.73 -13.15 10.93
CA GLN A 344 6.60 -12.67 12.01
C GLN A 344 7.22 -11.30 11.69
N ARG A 345 7.41 -10.98 10.40
CA ARG A 345 8.00 -9.71 9.93
C ARG A 345 6.94 -8.69 9.49
N ARG A 346 5.86 -9.16 8.85
CA ARG A 346 4.74 -8.36 8.33
C ARG A 346 3.42 -9.05 8.70
N SER A 347 2.92 -8.77 9.90
CA SER A 347 1.75 -9.45 10.48
C SER A 347 0.45 -9.25 9.69
N CYS A 348 0.36 -8.19 8.87
CA CYS A 348 -0.80 -7.91 8.04
C CYS A 348 -0.94 -8.82 6.82
N VAL A 349 0.05 -9.66 6.51
CA VAL A 349 0.01 -10.53 5.34
C VAL A 349 -1.16 -11.51 5.42
N ASN A 350 -2.03 -11.42 4.42
CA ASN A 350 -3.26 -12.18 4.34
C ASN A 350 -3.68 -12.37 2.87
N PRO A 351 -3.08 -13.33 2.14
CA PRO A 351 -3.54 -13.69 0.79
C PRO A 351 -5.04 -13.97 0.73
N ASN A 352 -5.69 -13.59 -0.37
CA ASN A 352 -7.09 -13.94 -0.62
C ASN A 352 -7.29 -15.48 -0.78
N GLY A 353 -8.54 -15.93 -0.84
CA GLY A 353 -8.86 -17.36 -0.87
C GLY A 353 -8.32 -18.04 -2.14
N GLY A 354 -8.45 -17.37 -3.29
CA GLY A 354 -7.94 -17.86 -4.57
C GLY A 354 -6.43 -18.07 -4.58
N PHE A 355 -5.67 -17.10 -4.07
CA PHE A 355 -4.22 -17.17 -4.02
C PHE A 355 -3.71 -18.20 -3.00
N ARG A 356 -4.39 -18.39 -1.86
CA ARG A 356 -4.05 -19.50 -0.94
C ARG A 356 -4.19 -20.86 -1.61
N ASN A 357 -5.28 -21.08 -2.35
CA ASN A 357 -5.48 -22.31 -3.10
C ASN A 357 -4.38 -22.50 -4.16
N GLN A 358 -4.00 -21.45 -4.87
CA GLN A 358 -2.88 -21.50 -5.82
C GLN A 358 -1.55 -21.80 -5.14
N LEU A 359 -1.27 -21.24 -3.96
CA LEU A 359 -0.07 -21.53 -3.18
C LEU A 359 -0.01 -22.99 -2.73
N LEU A 360 -1.13 -23.57 -2.30
CA LEU A 360 -1.23 -24.99 -1.97
C LEU A 360 -0.97 -25.88 -3.20
N ILE A 361 -1.53 -25.53 -4.35
CA ILE A 361 -1.26 -26.23 -5.63
C ILE A 361 0.24 -26.15 -5.95
N TYR A 362 0.85 -24.98 -5.78
CA TYR A 362 2.26 -24.77 -6.06
C TYR A 362 3.19 -25.56 -5.12
N GLU A 363 2.85 -25.68 -3.85
CA GLU A 363 3.53 -26.57 -2.91
C GLU A 363 3.60 -28.01 -3.44
N GLY A 364 2.45 -28.52 -3.90
CA GLY A 364 2.36 -29.86 -4.51
C GLY A 364 3.22 -30.01 -5.78
N ILE A 365 3.22 -28.99 -6.65
CA ILE A 365 4.07 -28.95 -7.84
C ILE A 365 5.56 -29.01 -7.44
N LEU A 366 5.99 -28.19 -6.48
CA LEU A 366 7.38 -28.18 -5.99
C LEU A 366 7.79 -29.54 -5.38
N ALA A 367 6.90 -30.17 -4.60
CA ALA A 367 7.14 -31.49 -4.02
C ALA A 367 7.30 -32.59 -5.10
N ALA A 368 6.45 -32.56 -6.13
CA ALA A 368 6.56 -33.48 -7.26
C ALA A 368 7.88 -33.29 -8.03
N HIS A 369 8.28 -32.04 -8.28
CA HIS A 369 9.56 -31.73 -8.92
C HIS A 369 10.76 -32.21 -8.11
N LYS A 370 10.74 -32.08 -6.77
CA LYS A 370 11.78 -32.62 -5.89
C LYS A 370 11.88 -34.14 -5.99
N THR A 371 10.74 -34.82 -5.91
CA THR A 371 10.66 -36.29 -6.01
C THR A 371 11.22 -36.78 -7.36
N PHE A 372 10.88 -36.10 -8.45
CA PHE A 372 11.39 -36.44 -9.78
C PHE A 372 12.90 -36.22 -9.91
N ARG A 373 13.43 -35.10 -9.37
CA ARG A 373 14.88 -34.85 -9.36
C ARG A 373 15.65 -35.87 -8.51
N SER A 374 15.10 -36.25 -7.35
CA SER A 374 15.70 -37.31 -6.52
C SER A 374 15.78 -38.63 -7.29
N LYS A 375 14.67 -39.05 -7.92
CA LYS A 375 14.63 -40.28 -8.73
C LYS A 375 15.57 -40.26 -9.92
N LEU A 376 15.74 -39.10 -10.59
CA LEU A 376 16.72 -38.95 -11.67
C LEU A 376 18.16 -39.09 -11.16
N ASN A 377 18.47 -38.48 -10.02
CA ASN A 377 19.80 -38.60 -9.40
C ASN A 377 20.05 -40.06 -8.97
N ASP A 378 19.06 -40.74 -8.40
CA ASP A 378 19.16 -42.15 -8.02
C ASP A 378 19.34 -43.09 -9.24
N CYS A 379 18.65 -42.81 -10.35
CA CYS A 379 18.85 -43.54 -11.62
C CYS A 379 20.24 -43.31 -12.23
N GLN A 380 20.79 -42.10 -12.12
CA GLN A 380 22.14 -41.80 -12.59
C GLN A 380 23.21 -42.51 -11.75
N ILE A 381 23.06 -42.54 -10.41
CA ILE A 381 23.97 -43.26 -9.50
C ILE A 381 23.94 -44.78 -9.76
N THR A 382 22.75 -45.34 -10.04
CA THR A 382 22.58 -46.77 -10.34
C THR A 382 23.19 -47.15 -11.71
N THR A 383 23.23 -46.21 -12.66
CA THR A 383 23.83 -46.43 -13.99
C THR A 383 25.36 -46.38 -13.91
N THR A 384 25.94 -45.48 -13.11
CA THR A 384 27.40 -45.43 -12.88
C THR A 384 27.95 -46.62 -12.10
N ALA A 385 27.14 -47.26 -11.25
CA ALA A 385 27.55 -48.46 -10.51
C ALA A 385 27.62 -49.74 -11.38
N LYS A 386 27.03 -49.73 -12.59
CA LYS A 386 27.06 -50.86 -13.53
C LYS A 386 28.14 -50.77 -14.60
N THR A 387 28.98 -49.74 -14.59
CA THR A 387 30.04 -49.52 -15.60
C THR A 387 31.45 -49.48 -14.98
N MET A 388 31.71 -50.34 -13.98
CA MET A 388 33.07 -50.73 -13.59
C MET A 388 33.29 -52.23 -13.78
N SER A 389 33.08 -52.72 -15.00
CA SER A 389 33.82 -53.87 -15.52
C SER A 389 33.77 -53.87 -17.03
N THR A 390 34.93 -54.06 -17.65
CA THR A 390 35.24 -54.21 -19.09
C THR A 390 35.82 -52.97 -19.80
N THR A 391 36.98 -53.26 -20.39
CA THR A 391 37.98 -52.43 -21.06
C THR A 391 37.47 -51.73 -22.33
N PRO A 392 38.08 -50.61 -22.76
CA PRO A 392 37.60 -49.83 -23.89
C PRO A 392 38.13 -50.41 -25.21
N THR A 393 37.29 -50.40 -26.24
CA THR A 393 37.73 -50.38 -27.65
C THR A 393 37.15 -49.13 -28.32
N PRO A 394 37.94 -48.42 -29.16
CA PRO A 394 37.51 -47.17 -29.77
C PRO A 394 36.87 -47.42 -31.14
N ILE A 395 35.93 -46.56 -31.56
CA ILE A 395 35.86 -45.88 -32.87
C ILE A 395 34.49 -45.19 -33.09
N GLU A 396 34.62 -43.93 -33.53
CA GLU A 396 33.77 -43.07 -34.38
C GLU A 396 32.32 -42.68 -34.01
N SER A 397 32.20 -41.37 -33.74
CA SER A 397 31.21 -40.40 -34.20
C SER A 397 29.88 -40.86 -34.79
N LEU A 398 28.78 -40.39 -34.20
CA LEU A 398 27.62 -39.87 -34.94
C LEU A 398 26.83 -38.85 -34.12
N SER A 399 26.94 -37.61 -34.57
CA SER A 399 26.07 -36.47 -34.24
C SER A 399 24.70 -36.65 -34.91
N SER A 400 23.63 -36.87 -34.14
CA SER A 400 22.26 -36.49 -34.53
C SER A 400 21.23 -36.96 -33.48
N VAL A 401 21.02 -36.16 -32.42
CA VAL A 401 19.79 -36.27 -31.62
C VAL A 401 19.32 -34.85 -31.29
N SER A 402 18.87 -34.13 -32.32
CA SER A 402 18.23 -32.81 -32.16
C SER A 402 16.97 -32.61 -33.02
N GLU A 403 16.49 -33.62 -33.76
CA GLU A 403 15.31 -33.46 -34.62
C GLU A 403 14.06 -34.24 -34.18
N ASP A 404 14.18 -35.22 -33.29
CA ASP A 404 13.03 -36.08 -32.92
C ASP A 404 12.06 -35.49 -31.89
N LEU A 405 12.36 -34.36 -31.25
CA LEU A 405 11.43 -33.72 -30.31
C LEU A 405 10.50 -32.67 -30.95
N MET A 406 10.78 -32.19 -32.17
CA MET A 406 9.93 -31.20 -32.85
C MET A 406 8.88 -31.81 -33.79
N VAL A 407 8.95 -33.13 -34.04
CA VAL A 407 7.95 -33.85 -34.86
C VAL A 407 6.77 -34.37 -34.02
N LEU A 408 6.94 -34.52 -32.70
CA LEU A 408 5.89 -35.08 -31.83
C LEU A 408 4.81 -34.08 -31.36
N LEU A 409 4.99 -32.77 -31.56
CA LEU A 409 4.04 -31.73 -31.12
C LEU A 409 3.12 -31.19 -32.23
N ARG A 410 3.13 -31.77 -33.44
CA ARG A 410 2.30 -31.28 -34.57
C ARG A 410 1.18 -32.20 -35.06
N LYS A 411 0.81 -33.27 -34.35
CA LYS A 411 -0.30 -34.15 -34.78
C LYS A 411 -1.23 -34.54 -33.63
N LYS A 412 -2.26 -33.72 -33.39
CA LYS A 412 -3.59 -34.18 -32.92
C LYS A 412 -4.69 -33.17 -33.27
N SER A 413 -5.18 -33.26 -34.50
CA SER A 413 -6.59 -33.10 -34.84
C SER A 413 -6.90 -33.92 -36.10
N PRO A 414 -7.79 -34.93 -36.00
CA PRO A 414 -8.55 -35.45 -37.14
C PRO A 414 -10.06 -35.35 -36.85
N ASN A 415 -11.01 -35.26 -37.79
CA ASN A 415 -11.02 -35.25 -39.25
C ASN A 415 -12.45 -34.88 -39.71
N LYS A 416 -12.54 -34.18 -40.88
CA LYS A 416 -13.49 -34.28 -42.01
C LYS A 416 -15.01 -34.52 -41.80
N ILE A 417 -15.83 -33.84 -42.63
CA ILE A 417 -16.62 -34.45 -43.74
C ILE A 417 -17.11 -33.35 -44.75
N TYR A 418 -16.82 -33.57 -46.05
CA TYR A 418 -17.44 -33.15 -47.34
C TYR A 418 -17.88 -31.68 -47.56
N GLY A 419 -17.69 -31.01 -48.70
CA GLY A 419 -17.18 -31.33 -50.04
C GLY A 419 -17.47 -30.15 -50.99
N GLY A 420 -17.02 -30.23 -52.25
CA GLY A 420 -17.61 -29.49 -53.37
C GLY A 420 -17.02 -28.13 -53.76
N THR A 421 -15.94 -28.15 -54.56
CA THR A 421 -15.76 -27.46 -55.85
C THR A 421 -16.45 -26.10 -56.13
N ILE A 422 -15.67 -25.04 -56.41
CA ILE A 422 -15.52 -24.30 -57.71
C ILE A 422 -14.91 -22.89 -57.48
N HIS A 423 -13.89 -22.58 -58.29
CA HIS A 423 -13.13 -21.33 -58.48
C HIS A 423 -13.96 -20.18 -59.13
N PRO A 424 -13.35 -19.02 -59.47
CA PRO A 424 -12.70 -17.98 -58.66
C PRO A 424 -13.32 -16.59 -59.02
N ASN A 425 -12.59 -15.50 -58.76
CA ASN A 425 -12.88 -14.08 -59.04
C ASN A 425 -13.47 -13.36 -57.82
N SER A 426 -13.13 -12.12 -57.48
CA SER A 426 -12.17 -11.12 -57.95
C SER A 426 -12.57 -9.87 -57.16
N LEU A 427 -11.61 -9.02 -56.76
CA LEU A 427 -11.83 -7.62 -56.33
C LEU A 427 -12.65 -7.52 -55.02
N THR A 428 -12.30 -6.73 -54.02
CA THR A 428 -11.73 -5.38 -53.97
C THR A 428 -11.27 -5.15 -52.53
#